data_AF-A0A8I2YHS3-F1
#
_entry.id   AF-A0A8I2YHS3-F1
#
_cell.length_a   1.000
_cell.length_b   1.000
_cell.length_c   1.000
_cell.angle_alpha   90.00
_cell.angle_beta   90.00
_cell.angle_gamma   90.00
#
_symmetry.space_group_name_H-M   'P 1'
#
loop_
_entity.id
_entity.type
_entity.pdbx_description
1 polymer ?
#
loop_
_entity_poly.entity_id
_entity_poly.type
_entity_poly.pdbx_seq_one_letter_code
_entity_poly.pdbx_strand_id
1 'polypeptide(L)'
;MSISNGAVKAWLHDFLEYAEQVFTKEIKHSASADYNTYANRALIHGRRKNGGAALKDAEKSLSLQTSPIGVIARAIAFIQQGKYELAKQEIPKLLQTSHSKEHTFLLEVIRSILFCFSGEYTREISHLNRLSGDKKDRELLLLLLVQANMHLSEKCFDPATEFLQ
;
A
#
# COMPACT_ATOMS: atom_id res chain seq x y z
N MET A 1 12.51 18.59 -1.48
CA MET A 1 11.28 18.71 -0.68
C MET A 1 11.34 17.65 0.40
N SER A 2 11.64 18.02 1.65
CA SER A 2 11.84 17.03 2.72
C SER A 2 10.50 16.70 3.36
N ILE A 3 10.10 15.44 3.27
CA ILE A 3 9.08 14.88 4.18
C ILE A 3 9.55 15.20 5.60
N SER A 4 8.66 15.63 6.50
CA SER A 4 9.05 15.84 7.89
C SER A 4 9.67 14.56 8.45
N ASN A 5 10.96 14.62 8.78
CA ASN A 5 11.70 13.50 9.39
C ASN A 5 10.97 12.97 10.63
N GLY A 6 10.22 13.83 11.33
CA GLY A 6 9.37 13.44 12.46
C GLY A 6 8.20 12.55 12.07
N ALA A 7 7.51 12.84 10.95
CA ALA A 7 6.37 12.04 10.48
C ALA A 7 6.81 10.67 9.95
N VAL A 8 7.91 10.62 9.18
CA VAL A 8 8.48 9.37 8.69
C VAL A 8 8.97 8.51 9.84
N LYS A 9 9.70 9.10 10.79
CA LYS A 9 10.19 8.37 11.97
C LYS A 9 9.03 7.85 12.81
N ALA A 10 7.99 8.65 13.03
CA ALA A 10 6.78 8.22 13.72
C ALA A 10 6.09 7.05 13.01
N TRP A 11 6.00 7.10 11.68
CA TRP A 11 5.44 6.03 10.87
C TRP A 11 6.24 4.73 10.96
N LEU A 12 7.58 4.82 10.92
CA LEU A 12 8.48 3.67 11.04
C LEU A 12 8.44 3.03 12.44
N HIS A 13 8.18 3.81 13.49
CA HIS A 13 8.07 3.34 14.86
C HIS A 13 6.62 3.09 15.32
N ASP A 14 5.67 3.00 14.38
CA ASP A 14 4.25 2.70 14.62
C ASP A 14 3.49 3.70 15.51
N PHE A 15 3.99 4.93 15.63
CA PHE A 15 3.29 6.04 16.29
C PHE A 15 2.28 6.70 15.34
N LEU A 16 1.24 5.95 14.95
CA LEU A 16 0.31 6.33 13.89
C LEU A 16 -0.54 7.57 14.23
N GLU A 17 -0.99 7.75 15.49
CA GLU A 17 -1.69 8.99 15.90
C GLU A 17 -0.81 10.22 15.69
N TYR A 18 0.46 10.11 16.12
CA TYR A 18 1.38 11.23 16.05
C TYR A 18 1.73 11.55 14.60
N ALA A 19 1.98 10.52 13.76
CA ALA A 19 2.22 10.71 12.34
C ALA A 19 1.02 11.40 11.64
N GLU A 20 -0.21 10.97 11.94
CA GLU A 20 -1.43 11.59 11.41
C GLU A 20 -1.56 13.07 11.83
N GLN A 21 -1.26 13.38 13.10
CA GLN A 21 -1.30 14.75 13.61
C GLN A 21 -0.27 15.64 12.92
N VAL A 22 0.94 15.15 12.69
CA VAL A 22 1.99 15.91 11.98
C VAL A 22 1.53 16.24 10.57
N PHE A 23 1.08 15.25 9.79
CA PHE A 23 0.58 15.52 8.43
C PHE A 23 -0.66 16.43 8.42
N THR A 24 -1.54 16.29 9.41
CA THR A 24 -2.70 17.18 9.54
C THR A 24 -2.29 18.62 9.83
N LYS A 25 -1.27 18.85 10.65
CA LYS A 25 -0.72 20.17 10.88
C LYS A 25 -0.07 20.73 9.63
N GLU A 26 0.71 19.94 8.90
CA GLU A 26 1.34 20.34 7.63
C GLU A 26 0.28 20.78 6.61
N ILE A 27 -0.78 19.99 6.44
CA ILE A 27 -1.88 20.33 5.53
C ILE A 27 -2.59 21.62 5.93
N LYS A 28 -2.77 21.88 7.24
CA LYS A 28 -3.46 23.07 7.73
C LYS A 28 -2.64 24.36 7.64
N HIS A 29 -1.32 24.28 7.81
CA HIS A 29 -0.46 25.46 7.94
C HIS A 29 0.32 25.79 6.67
N SER A 30 0.24 24.93 5.65
CA SER A 30 0.97 25.12 4.40
C SER A 30 0.06 25.63 3.30
N ALA A 31 0.44 26.76 2.68
CA ALA A 31 -0.11 27.18 1.38
C ALA A 31 0.28 26.21 0.24
N SER A 32 1.18 25.26 0.51
CA SER A 32 1.81 24.36 -0.47
C SER A 32 1.75 22.90 -0.05
N ALA A 33 0.72 22.45 0.68
CA ALA A 33 0.55 21.03 0.97
C ALA A 33 0.54 20.26 -0.35
N ASP A 34 1.62 19.53 -0.62
CA ASP A 34 1.84 18.90 -1.91
C ASP A 34 1.09 17.57 -1.98
N TYR A 35 1.06 16.97 -3.16
CA TYR A 35 0.42 15.68 -3.35
C TYR A 35 1.03 14.59 -2.46
N ASN A 36 2.31 14.67 -2.07
CA ASN A 36 2.96 13.68 -1.21
C ASN A 36 2.44 13.74 0.23
N THR A 37 2.22 14.92 0.80
CA THR A 37 1.67 15.05 2.17
C THR A 37 0.31 14.36 2.28
N TYR A 38 -0.58 14.57 1.29
CA TYR A 38 -1.87 13.88 1.25
C TYR A 38 -1.71 12.36 1.07
N ALA A 39 -0.85 11.91 0.15
CA ALA A 39 -0.63 10.48 -0.06
C ALA A 39 -0.06 9.79 1.19
N ASN A 40 0.88 10.42 1.88
CA ASN A 40 1.47 9.88 3.09
C ASN A 40 0.45 9.80 4.24
N ARG A 41 -0.40 10.82 4.41
CA ARG A 41 -1.49 10.74 5.41
C ARG A 41 -2.52 9.67 5.06
N ALA A 42 -2.81 9.47 3.78
CA ALA A 42 -3.66 8.35 3.33
C ALA A 42 -3.08 6.98 3.72
N LEU A 43 -1.76 6.78 3.62
CA LEU A 43 -1.10 5.56 4.07
C LEU A 43 -1.20 5.35 5.59
N ILE A 44 -1.10 6.43 6.38
CA ILE A 44 -1.34 6.38 7.83
C ILE A 44 -2.78 5.96 8.12
N HIS A 45 -3.77 6.59 7.47
CA HIS A 45 -5.18 6.19 7.61
C HIS A 45 -5.41 4.73 7.20
N GLY A 46 -4.74 4.27 6.14
CA GLY A 46 -4.78 2.88 5.69
C GLY A 46 -4.28 1.90 6.76
N ARG A 47 -3.13 2.19 7.40
CA ARG A 47 -2.60 1.38 8.51
C ARG A 47 -3.53 1.37 9.73
N ARG A 48 -4.24 2.48 9.98
CA ARG A 48 -5.26 2.59 11.04
C ARG A 48 -6.58 1.91 10.67
N LYS A 49 -6.66 1.18 9.54
CA LYS A 49 -7.88 0.55 9.01
C LYS A 49 -9.02 1.55 8.75
N ASN A 50 -8.70 2.84 8.57
CA ASN A 50 -9.65 3.89 8.22
C ASN A 50 -9.67 4.09 6.69
N GLY A 51 -10.27 3.12 5.98
CA GLY A 51 -10.30 3.11 4.52
C GLY A 51 -10.99 4.33 3.90
N GLY A 52 -11.98 4.92 4.58
CA GLY A 52 -12.70 6.11 4.09
C GLY A 52 -11.82 7.37 4.10
N ALA A 53 -11.15 7.64 5.22
CA ALA A 53 -10.21 8.77 5.30
C ALA A 53 -8.99 8.57 4.38
N ALA A 54 -8.50 7.33 4.28
CA ALA A 54 -7.42 6.98 3.35
C ALA A 54 -7.80 7.29 1.89
N LEU A 55 -9.02 6.92 1.46
CA LEU A 55 -9.47 7.17 0.10
C LEU A 55 -9.57 8.67 -0.20
N LYS A 56 -10.17 9.44 0.72
CA LYS A 56 -10.32 10.89 0.57
C LYS A 56 -8.98 11.59 0.36
N ASP A 57 -7.98 11.24 1.16
CA ASP A 57 -6.65 11.83 1.03
C ASP A 57 -5.90 11.35 -0.22
N ALA A 58 -6.05 10.08 -0.60
CA ALA A 58 -5.45 9.56 -1.82
C ALA A 58 -6.04 10.23 -3.07
N GLU A 59 -7.36 10.43 -3.11
CA GLU A 59 -8.03 11.19 -4.17
C GLU A 59 -7.58 12.65 -4.20
N LYS A 60 -7.43 13.27 -3.03
CA LYS A 60 -6.91 14.64 -2.95
C LYS A 60 -5.48 14.72 -3.49
N SER A 61 -4.61 13.79 -3.11
CA SER A 61 -3.24 13.68 -3.65
C SER A 61 -3.24 13.60 -5.18
N LEU A 62 -4.00 12.65 -5.75
CA LEU A 62 -4.07 12.44 -7.19
C LEU A 62 -4.72 13.61 -7.95
N SER A 63 -5.63 14.34 -7.31
CA SER A 63 -6.20 15.56 -7.91
C SER A 63 -5.19 16.71 -8.02
N LEU A 64 -4.17 16.73 -7.15
CA LEU A 64 -3.09 17.73 -7.21
C LEU A 64 -2.03 17.32 -8.22
N GLN A 65 -1.62 16.04 -8.19
CA GLN A 65 -0.67 15.48 -9.15
C GLN A 65 -0.81 13.96 -9.17
N THR A 66 -1.00 13.40 -10.36
CA THR A 66 -0.88 11.96 -10.56
C THR A 66 0.54 11.52 -10.21
N SER A 67 0.67 10.61 -9.25
CA SER A 67 1.96 10.12 -8.77
C SER A 67 1.85 8.65 -8.34
N PRO A 68 2.96 7.88 -8.40
CA PRO A 68 2.97 6.50 -7.94
C PRO A 68 2.48 6.37 -6.49
N ILE A 69 2.96 7.24 -5.59
CA ILE A 69 2.58 7.20 -4.17
C ILE A 69 1.09 7.48 -3.94
N GLY A 70 0.48 8.40 -4.70
CA GLY A 70 -0.95 8.68 -4.62
C GLY A 70 -1.81 7.50 -5.10
N VAL A 71 -1.37 6.82 -6.17
CA VAL A 71 -2.09 5.64 -6.68
C VAL A 71 -1.92 4.44 -5.75
N ILE A 72 -0.73 4.23 -5.18
CA ILE A 72 -0.47 3.23 -4.14
C ILE A 72 -1.38 3.48 -2.93
N ALA A 73 -1.46 4.71 -2.44
CA ALA A 73 -2.32 5.08 -1.33
C ALA A 73 -3.80 4.80 -1.62
N ARG A 74 -4.26 5.07 -2.85
CA ARG A 74 -5.63 4.77 -3.28
C ARG A 74 -5.90 3.26 -3.36
N ALA A 75 -4.98 2.49 -3.90
CA ALA A 75 -5.09 1.03 -3.95
C ALA A 75 -5.20 0.44 -2.53
N ILE A 76 -4.37 0.91 -1.59
CA ILE A 76 -4.44 0.50 -0.17
C ILE A 76 -5.80 0.89 0.44
N ALA A 77 -6.30 2.09 0.15
CA ALA A 77 -7.61 2.52 0.63
C ALA A 77 -8.75 1.62 0.10
N PHE A 78 -8.67 1.18 -1.16
CA PHE A 78 -9.61 0.21 -1.71
C PHE A 78 -9.50 -1.17 -1.06
N ILE A 79 -8.28 -1.68 -0.80
CA ILE A 79 -8.06 -2.93 -0.06
C ILE A 79 -8.75 -2.88 1.31
N GLN A 80 -8.53 -1.79 2.06
CA GLN A 80 -9.13 -1.61 3.40
C GLN A 80 -10.66 -1.53 3.36
N GLN A 81 -11.26 -1.20 2.22
CA GLN A 81 -12.71 -1.18 2.00
C GLN A 81 -13.23 -2.49 1.37
N GLY A 82 -12.39 -3.50 1.15
CA GLY A 82 -12.76 -4.74 0.45
C GLY A 82 -13.02 -4.57 -1.06
N LYS A 83 -12.66 -3.41 -1.63
CA LYS A 83 -12.88 -3.07 -3.06
C LYS A 83 -11.73 -3.56 -3.93
N TYR A 84 -11.43 -4.86 -3.87
CA TYR A 84 -10.24 -5.44 -4.48
C TYR A 84 -10.18 -5.26 -6.00
N GLU A 85 -11.32 -5.35 -6.70
CA GLU A 85 -11.36 -5.16 -8.16
C GLU A 85 -10.94 -3.74 -8.58
N LEU A 86 -11.37 -2.72 -7.83
CA LEU A 86 -10.95 -1.34 -8.10
C LEU A 86 -9.45 -1.19 -7.89
N ALA A 87 -8.92 -1.78 -6.83
CA ALA A 87 -7.48 -1.72 -6.55
C ALA A 87 -6.64 -2.45 -7.62
N LYS A 88 -7.11 -3.57 -8.17
CA LYS A 88 -6.45 -4.29 -9.27
C LYS A 88 -6.36 -3.47 -10.56
N GLN A 89 -7.32 -2.58 -10.83
CA GLN A 89 -7.31 -1.75 -12.03
C GLN A 89 -6.27 -0.60 -11.97
N GLU A 90 -5.79 -0.27 -10.78
CA GLU A 90 -4.86 0.85 -10.56
C GLU A 90 -3.40 0.49 -10.88
N ILE A 91 -2.95 -0.68 -10.44
CA ILE A 91 -1.52 -1.05 -10.48
C ILE A 91 -0.94 -1.28 -11.89
N PRO A 92 -1.64 -1.94 -12.84
CA PRO A 92 -1.12 -2.15 -14.19
C PRO A 92 -0.77 -0.84 -14.90
N LYS A 93 -1.53 0.23 -14.64
CA LYS A 93 -1.30 1.55 -15.23
C LYS A 93 0.02 2.15 -14.75
N LEU A 94 0.35 1.98 -13.47
CA LEU A 94 1.61 2.47 -12.92
C LEU A 94 2.81 1.71 -13.46
N LEU A 95 2.71 0.37 -13.55
CA LEU A 95 3.78 -0.49 -14.05
C LEU A 95 4.21 -0.11 -15.48
N GLN A 96 3.25 0.26 -16.34
CA GLN A 96 3.54 0.70 -17.71
C GLN A 96 4.32 2.03 -17.77
N THR A 97 4.19 2.87 -16.74
CA THR A 97 4.84 4.18 -16.66
C THR A 97 6.06 4.20 -15.73
N SER A 98 6.42 3.06 -15.14
CA SER A 98 7.56 2.95 -14.23
C SER A 98 8.86 2.79 -15.03
N HIS A 99 9.81 3.68 -14.79
CA HIS A 99 11.10 3.69 -15.50
C HIS A 99 12.27 3.26 -14.60
N SER A 100 12.04 3.07 -13.29
CA SER A 100 13.06 2.64 -12.32
C SER A 100 12.77 1.22 -11.85
N LYS A 101 13.82 0.43 -11.64
CA LYS A 101 13.71 -0.95 -11.13
C LYS A 101 13.12 -0.98 -9.73
N GLU A 102 13.47 -0.01 -8.88
CA GLU A 102 13.00 0.12 -7.51
C GLU A 102 11.50 0.44 -7.45
N HIS A 103 11.03 1.37 -8.30
CA HIS A 103 9.60 1.65 -8.43
C HIS A 103 8.82 0.46 -8.95
N THR A 104 9.34 -0.22 -9.97
CA THR A 104 8.71 -1.44 -10.49
C THR A 104 8.63 -2.52 -9.42
N PHE A 105 9.70 -2.73 -8.65
CA PHE A 105 9.72 -3.69 -7.55
C PHE A 105 8.66 -3.39 -6.48
N LEU A 106 8.56 -2.13 -6.03
CA LEU A 106 7.53 -1.72 -5.06
C LEU A 106 6.11 -1.96 -5.58
N LEU A 107 5.87 -1.67 -6.86
CA LEU A 107 4.56 -1.87 -7.49
C LEU A 107 4.20 -3.36 -7.61
N GLU A 108 5.16 -4.22 -7.91
CA GLU A 108 4.97 -5.67 -7.92
C GLU A 108 4.69 -6.20 -6.50
N VAL A 109 5.35 -5.68 -5.44
CA VAL A 109 5.01 -6.05 -4.06
C VAL A 109 3.56 -5.71 -3.72
N ILE A 110 3.09 -4.51 -4.10
CA ILE A 110 1.72 -4.09 -3.81
C ILE A 110 0.72 -4.89 -4.64
N ARG A 111 1.07 -5.23 -5.89
CA ARG A 111 0.30 -6.17 -6.72
C ARG A 111 0.18 -7.52 -6.01
N SER A 112 1.27 -8.08 -5.51
CA SER A 112 1.22 -9.38 -4.85
C SER A 112 0.33 -9.37 -3.61
N ILE A 113 0.42 -8.31 -2.81
CA ILE A 113 -0.47 -8.10 -1.66
C ILE A 113 -1.94 -8.07 -2.11
N LEU A 114 -2.25 -7.36 -3.20
CA LEU A 114 -3.60 -7.30 -3.76
C LEU A 114 -4.14 -8.67 -4.18
N PHE A 115 -3.34 -9.45 -4.89
CA PHE A 115 -3.75 -10.78 -5.34
C PHE A 115 -3.94 -11.76 -4.16
N CYS A 116 -3.14 -11.63 -3.10
CA CYS A 116 -3.37 -12.36 -1.85
C CYS A 116 -4.74 -12.00 -1.24
N PHE A 117 -5.03 -10.69 -1.13
CA PHE A 117 -6.30 -10.22 -0.57
C PHE A 117 -7.53 -10.57 -1.42
N SER A 118 -7.38 -10.71 -2.72
CA SER A 118 -8.47 -11.12 -3.61
C SER A 118 -8.64 -12.63 -3.72
N GLY A 119 -7.86 -13.44 -2.99
CA GLY A 119 -7.92 -14.90 -3.04
C GLY A 119 -7.30 -15.51 -4.32
N GLU A 120 -6.58 -14.73 -5.11
CA GLU A 120 -5.98 -15.15 -6.40
C GLU A 120 -4.49 -15.48 -6.28
N TYR A 121 -4.06 -16.01 -5.13
CA TYR A 121 -2.65 -16.26 -4.80
C TYR A 121 -1.94 -17.20 -5.78
N THR A 122 -2.63 -18.17 -6.38
CA THR A 122 -2.06 -19.12 -7.35
C THR A 122 -1.61 -18.45 -8.65
N ARG A 123 -2.39 -17.46 -9.13
CA ARG A 123 -2.05 -16.66 -10.32
C ARG A 123 -0.83 -15.79 -10.07
N GLU A 124 -0.74 -15.23 -8.86
CA GLU A 124 0.36 -14.35 -8.48
C GLU A 124 1.68 -15.11 -8.31
N ILE A 125 1.67 -16.31 -7.69
CA ILE A 125 2.87 -17.15 -7.62
C ILE A 125 3.42 -17.46 -9.02
N SER A 126 2.53 -17.75 -9.98
CA SER A 126 2.90 -18.00 -11.38
C SER A 126 3.46 -16.76 -12.09
N HIS A 127 3.04 -15.56 -11.68
CA HIS A 127 3.55 -14.28 -12.18
C HIS A 127 4.92 -13.94 -11.59
N LEU A 128 5.07 -14.05 -10.27
CA LEU A 128 6.33 -13.79 -9.56
C LEU A 128 7.46 -14.75 -10.01
N ASN A 129 7.13 -16.02 -10.27
CA ASN A 129 8.08 -16.99 -10.82
C ASN A 129 8.62 -16.60 -12.19
N ARG A 130 7.89 -15.79 -12.97
CA ARG A 130 8.32 -15.28 -14.28
C ARG A 130 9.11 -13.97 -14.19
N LEU A 131 8.87 -13.16 -13.15
CA LEU A 131 9.56 -11.89 -12.94
C LEU A 131 10.96 -12.04 -12.33
N SER A 132 11.17 -13.04 -11.47
CA SER A 132 12.44 -13.25 -10.77
C SER A 132 13.39 -14.13 -11.60
N GLY A 133 14.40 -13.49 -12.19
CA GLY A 133 15.62 -14.15 -12.69
C GLY A 133 16.67 -14.39 -11.57
N ASP A 134 16.65 -13.56 -10.52
CA ASP A 134 17.55 -13.67 -9.37
C ASP A 134 16.79 -14.17 -8.12
N LYS A 135 17.43 -15.04 -7.34
CA LYS A 135 16.88 -15.76 -6.20
C LYS A 135 16.68 -14.84 -4.98
N LYS A 136 17.50 -13.79 -4.82
CA LYS A 136 17.42 -12.86 -3.69
C LYS A 136 16.18 -11.97 -3.71
N ASP A 137 15.82 -11.46 -4.89
CA ASP A 137 14.61 -10.64 -5.05
C ASP A 137 13.34 -11.45 -4.77
N ARG A 138 13.39 -12.76 -5.06
CA ARG A 138 12.32 -13.73 -4.76
C ARG A 138 12.13 -13.92 -3.26
N GLU A 139 13.22 -14.11 -2.53
CA GLU A 139 13.18 -14.30 -1.06
C GLU A 139 12.67 -13.04 -0.34
N LEU A 140 13.03 -11.85 -0.83
CA LEU A 140 12.54 -10.59 -0.28
C LEU A 140 11.04 -10.37 -0.54
N LEU A 141 10.55 -10.70 -1.74
CA LEU A 141 9.13 -10.68 -2.08
C LEU A 141 8.32 -11.67 -1.25
N LEU A 142 8.82 -12.90 -1.08
CA LEU A 142 8.20 -13.92 -0.21
C LEU A 142 8.17 -13.49 1.25
N LEU A 143 9.24 -12.85 1.76
CA LEU A 143 9.28 -12.35 3.12
C LEU A 143 8.27 -11.22 3.35
N LEU A 144 8.13 -10.30 2.39
CA LEU A 144 7.14 -9.22 2.42
C LEU A 144 5.70 -9.75 2.33
N LEU A 145 5.46 -10.79 1.53
CA LEU A 145 4.19 -11.50 1.48
C LEU A 145 3.87 -12.21 2.81
N VAL A 146 4.85 -12.84 3.45
CA VAL A 146 4.69 -13.46 4.77
C VAL A 146 4.41 -12.41 5.85
N GLN A 147 5.11 -11.27 5.84
CA GLN A 147 4.88 -10.18 6.79
C GLN A 147 3.53 -9.48 6.59
N ALA A 148 3.11 -9.26 5.34
CA ALA A 148 1.76 -8.79 5.03
C ALA A 148 0.72 -9.77 5.58
N ASN A 149 0.89 -11.07 5.37
CA ASN A 149 -0.02 -12.08 5.94
C ASN A 149 0.03 -12.12 7.47
N MET A 150 1.19 -11.98 8.11
CA MET A 150 1.36 -12.07 9.58
C MET A 150 0.81 -10.86 10.34
N HIS A 151 0.77 -9.66 9.76
CA HIS A 151 0.13 -8.49 10.39
C HIS A 151 -1.38 -8.39 10.11
N LEU A 152 -1.90 -9.24 9.24
CA LEU A 152 -3.32 -9.27 8.84
C LEU A 152 -4.04 -10.55 9.29
N SER A 153 -3.30 -11.54 9.83
CA SER A 153 -3.83 -12.83 10.30
C SER A 153 -4.69 -12.77 11.55
N GLU A 154 -4.87 -11.62 12.20
CA GLU A 154 -5.94 -11.48 13.22
C GLU A 154 -7.35 -11.64 12.63
N LYS A 155 -7.51 -11.68 11.30
CA LYS A 155 -8.81 -11.91 10.64
C LYS A 155 -8.84 -12.99 9.55
N CYS A 156 -7.71 -13.55 9.13
CA CYS A 156 -7.68 -14.49 8.00
C CYS A 156 -7.36 -15.95 8.37
N PHE A 157 -7.11 -16.26 9.64
CA PHE A 157 -6.92 -17.64 10.09
C PHE A 157 -8.06 -18.04 11.02
N ASP A 158 -9.19 -18.47 10.46
CA ASP A 158 -10.10 -19.36 11.16
C ASP A 158 -9.73 -20.80 10.80
N PRO A 159 -9.02 -21.53 11.67
CA PRO A 159 -8.65 -22.92 11.41
C PRO A 159 -9.88 -23.87 11.40
N ALA A 160 -11.10 -23.38 11.66
CA ALA A 160 -12.29 -24.22 11.75
C ALA A 160 -12.91 -24.65 10.40
N THR A 161 -12.51 -24.07 9.26
CA THR A 161 -13.19 -24.32 7.97
C THR A 161 -12.59 -25.40 7.06
N GLU A 162 -11.47 -26.03 7.42
CA GLU A 162 -10.85 -27.09 6.58
C GLU A 162 -10.83 -28.50 7.21
N PHE A 163 -11.53 -28.74 8.33
CA PHE A 163 -11.61 -30.08 8.94
C PHE A 163 -12.97 -30.79 8.80
N LEU A 164 -13.89 -30.32 7.94
CA LEU A 164 -15.21 -30.94 7.78
C LEU A 164 -15.74 -31.07 6.34
N GLN A 165 -14.89 -31.38 5.34
CA GLN A 165 -15.34 -31.98 4.08
C GLN A 165 -14.33 -33.01 3.55
#